data_AF-A0A4U9D4I6-F1
#
_entry.id   AF-A0A4U9D4I6-F1
#
_cell.length_a   1.000
_cell.length_b   1.000
_cell.length_c   1.000
_cell.angle_alpha   90.00
_cell.angle_beta   90.00
_cell.angle_gamma   90.00
#
_symmetry.space_group_name_H-M   'P 1'
#
loop_
_entity.id
_entity.type
_entity.pdbx_description
1 polymer ?
#
loop_
_entity_poly.entity_id
_entity_poly.type
_entity_poly.pdbx_seq_one_letter_code
_entity_poly.pdbx_strand_id
1 'polypeptide(L)'
;MEALLRNDELDLGIAFDGSGSRDIVSRPLLTETLALVVGRHHPLAAQRRVEREALSQESLILLSGEFATRERIDRYCRQYGIEPQVRMEANSISAVLTVIQRTPLSTLLPPPLSGSATIWLPLS
;
A
#
# COMPACT_ATOMS: atom_id res chain seq x y z
N MET A 1 -11.91 15.28 5.78
CA MET A 1 -10.67 16.11 5.88
C MET A 1 -10.87 17.45 5.20
N GLU A 2 -11.12 17.51 3.89
CA GLU A 2 -11.31 18.79 3.17
C GLU A 2 -12.40 19.69 3.76
N ALA A 3 -13.54 19.13 4.17
CA ALA A 3 -14.60 19.90 4.83
C ALA A 3 -14.14 20.54 6.15
N LEU A 4 -13.30 19.85 6.93
CA LEU A 4 -12.77 20.35 8.20
C LEU A 4 -11.76 21.49 7.97
N LEU A 5 -10.93 21.38 6.92
CA LEU A 5 -10.04 22.47 6.47
C LEU A 5 -10.83 23.72 6.09
N ARG A 6 -11.95 23.55 5.37
CA ARG A 6 -12.80 24.67 4.92
C ARG A 6 -13.56 25.35 6.06
N ASN A 7 -13.89 24.60 7.10
CA ASN A 7 -14.61 25.10 8.27
C ASN A 7 -13.67 25.67 9.35
N ASP A 8 -12.37 25.82 9.06
CA ASP A 8 -11.34 26.21 10.03
C ASP A 8 -11.28 25.29 11.27
N GLU A 9 -11.74 24.04 11.14
CA GLU A 9 -11.69 23.00 12.18
C GLU A 9 -10.40 22.17 12.13
N LEU A 10 -9.63 22.32 11.04
CA LEU A 10 -8.33 21.67 10.85
C LEU A 10 -7.38 22.66 10.16
N ASP A 11 -6.16 22.82 10.68
CA ASP A 11 -5.18 23.74 10.09
C ASP A 11 -4.42 23.13 8.90
N LEU A 12 -4.17 21.81 8.95
CA LEU A 12 -3.33 21.10 7.98
C LEU A 12 -3.80 19.65 7.79
N GLY A 13 -3.99 19.25 6.54
CA GLY A 13 -4.26 17.85 6.15
C GLY A 13 -3.08 17.23 5.41
N ILE A 14 -2.78 15.96 5.72
CA ILE A 14 -1.89 15.12 4.90
C ILE A 14 -2.77 14.07 4.22
N ALA A 15 -2.81 14.11 2.90
CA ALA A 15 -3.61 13.21 2.08
C ALA A 15 -2.87 12.86 0.79
N PHE A 16 -3.40 11.88 0.07
CA PHE A 16 -2.93 11.56 -1.28
C PHE A 16 -3.47 12.55 -2.30
N ASP A 17 -2.77 12.67 -3.43
CA ASP A 17 -3.24 13.48 -4.54
C ASP A 17 -4.65 13.06 -4.97
N GLY A 18 -5.53 14.06 -5.06
CA GLY A 18 -6.93 13.92 -5.43
C GLY A 18 -7.35 15.06 -6.37
N SER A 19 -8.59 15.02 -6.85
CA SER A 19 -9.17 16.12 -7.61
C SER A 19 -9.28 17.35 -6.72
N GLY A 20 -8.33 18.27 -6.86
CA GLY A 20 -8.18 19.43 -5.98
C GLY A 20 -9.46 20.26 -5.88
N SER A 21 -9.83 20.56 -4.64
CA SER A 21 -10.78 21.61 -4.32
C SER A 21 -10.16 22.99 -4.64
N ARG A 22 -10.90 23.90 -5.29
CA ARG A 22 -10.39 25.26 -5.62
C ARG A 22 -9.94 26.07 -4.39
N ASP A 23 -10.51 25.74 -3.23
CA ASP A 23 -10.28 26.47 -1.98
C ASP A 23 -9.19 25.81 -1.11
N ILE A 24 -8.52 24.77 -1.61
CA ILE A 24 -7.46 24.06 -0.90
C ILE A 24 -6.18 24.08 -1.72
N VAL A 25 -5.12 24.65 -1.14
CA VAL A 25 -3.78 24.63 -1.74
C VAL A 25 -3.08 23.34 -1.35
N SER A 26 -2.91 22.43 -2.30
CA SER A 26 -2.12 21.21 -2.12
C SER A 26 -0.66 21.43 -2.53
N ARG A 27 0.27 20.93 -1.71
CA ARG A 27 1.71 20.93 -2.02
C ARG A 27 2.24 19.50 -1.95
N PRO A 28 2.98 19.02 -2.97
CA PRO A 28 3.59 17.70 -2.91
C PRO A 28 4.51 17.59 -1.69
N LEU A 29 4.25 16.61 -0.83
CA LEU A 29 5.05 16.36 0.37
C LEU A 29 6.14 15.31 0.09
N LEU A 30 5.72 14.17 -0.47
CA LEU A 30 6.60 13.06 -0.81
C LEU A 30 5.94 12.19 -1.90
N THR A 31 6.76 11.41 -2.60
CA THR A 31 6.28 10.35 -3.49
C THR A 31 6.42 9.02 -2.76
N GLU A 32 5.30 8.34 -2.51
CA GLU A 32 5.33 6.99 -1.97
C GLU A 32 5.49 5.96 -3.08
N THR A 33 6.39 5.01 -2.86
CA THR A 33 6.53 3.82 -3.70
C THR A 33 5.94 2.62 -2.98
N LEU A 34 5.16 1.79 -3.68
CA LEU A 34 4.72 0.51 -3.16
C LEU A 34 5.88 -0.50 -3.20
N ALA A 35 5.92 -1.38 -2.21
CA ALA A 35 6.78 -2.55 -2.20
C ALA A 35 5.95 -3.80 -1.90
N LEU A 36 6.38 -4.94 -2.45
CA LEU A 36 5.88 -6.24 -2.06
C LEU A 36 6.48 -6.61 -0.70
N VAL A 37 5.61 -6.98 0.23
CA VAL A 37 5.95 -7.24 1.61
C VAL A 37 5.70 -8.70 1.90
N VAL A 38 6.74 -9.40 2.35
CA VAL A 38 6.73 -10.86 2.52
C VAL A 38 7.34 -11.29 3.84
N GLY A 39 6.89 -12.44 4.36
CA GLY A 39 7.46 -13.07 5.54
C GLY A 39 8.85 -13.65 5.26
N ARG A 40 9.64 -13.89 6.31
CA ARG A 40 11.03 -14.40 6.20
C ARG A 40 11.14 -15.77 5.50
N HIS A 41 10.07 -16.56 5.51
CA HIS A 41 10.00 -17.88 4.91
C HIS A 41 9.33 -17.89 3.53
N HIS A 42 8.97 -16.72 2.99
CA HIS A 42 8.36 -16.62 1.68
C HIS A 42 9.39 -16.92 0.57
N PRO A 43 9.03 -17.57 -0.56
CA PRO A 43 9.96 -17.86 -1.66
C PRO A 43 10.70 -16.62 -2.19
N LEU A 44 10.02 -15.47 -2.21
CA LEU A 44 10.60 -14.19 -2.67
C LEU A 44 11.48 -13.49 -1.62
N ALA A 45 11.57 -14.01 -0.39
CA ALA A 45 12.33 -13.39 0.71
C ALA A 45 13.82 -13.17 0.39
N ALA A 46 14.41 -14.01 -0.47
CA ALA A 46 15.81 -13.89 -0.86
C ALA A 46 16.05 -12.90 -2.02
N GLN A 47 14.99 -12.37 -2.63
CA GLN A 47 15.12 -11.44 -3.74
C GLN A 47 15.43 -10.01 -3.24
N ARG A 48 16.04 -9.20 -4.10
CA ARG A 48 16.31 -7.78 -3.81
C ARG A 48 15.23 -6.84 -4.36
N ARG A 49 14.47 -7.31 -5.35
CA ARG A 49 13.43 -6.60 -6.10
C ARG A 49 12.54 -7.65 -6.75
N VAL A 50 11.30 -7.28 -7.06
CA VAL A 50 10.39 -8.12 -7.83
C VAL A 50 9.86 -7.35 -9.03
N GLU A 51 9.75 -8.03 -10.17
CA GLU A 51 9.06 -7.49 -11.33
C GLU A 51 7.58 -7.32 -11.02
N ARG A 52 6.97 -6.22 -11.48
CA ARG A 52 5.55 -5.93 -11.21
C ARG A 52 4.63 -7.04 -11.75
N GLU A 53 5.01 -7.70 -12.84
CA GLU A 53 4.25 -8.80 -13.46
C GLU A 53 4.21 -10.03 -12.56
N ALA A 54 5.20 -10.21 -11.67
CA ALA A 54 5.22 -11.31 -10.71
C ALA A 54 4.06 -11.19 -9.69
N LEU A 55 3.53 -9.98 -9.47
CA LEU A 55 2.41 -9.75 -8.56
C LEU A 55 1.14 -10.51 -8.96
N SER A 56 0.96 -10.84 -10.25
CA SER A 56 -0.17 -11.66 -10.70
C SER A 56 -0.07 -13.13 -10.28
N GLN A 57 1.12 -13.59 -9.89
CA GLN A 57 1.34 -14.95 -9.37
C GLN A 57 1.23 -15.01 -7.84
N GLU A 58 1.14 -13.86 -7.19
CA GLU A 58 1.13 -13.76 -5.74
C GLU A 58 -0.28 -13.91 -5.16
N SER A 59 -0.37 -14.60 -4.03
CA SER A 59 -1.58 -14.65 -3.20
C SER A 59 -1.51 -13.54 -2.15
N LEU A 60 -2.30 -12.49 -2.35
CA LEU A 60 -2.24 -11.30 -1.51
C LEU A 60 -3.23 -11.33 -0.35
N ILE A 61 -2.80 -10.76 0.76
CA ILE A 61 -3.67 -10.16 1.77
C ILE A 61 -3.59 -8.64 1.61
N LEU A 62 -4.73 -7.96 1.46
CA LEU A 62 -4.77 -6.50 1.31
C LEU A 62 -5.57 -5.84 2.43
N LEU A 63 -5.44 -4.52 2.56
CA LEU A 63 -6.39 -3.73 3.33
C LEU A 63 -7.77 -3.77 2.65
N SER A 64 -8.84 -3.63 3.44
CA SER A 64 -10.19 -3.52 2.91
C SER A 64 -10.36 -2.30 1.99
N GLY A 65 -11.38 -2.32 1.13
CA GLY A 65 -11.67 -1.24 0.17
C GLY A 65 -11.95 0.14 0.79
N GLU A 66 -12.14 0.22 2.10
CA GLU A 66 -12.36 1.46 2.85
C GLU A 66 -11.07 2.29 3.01
N PHE A 67 -9.90 1.70 2.77
CA PHE A 67 -8.61 2.36 2.92
C PHE A 67 -8.17 3.02 1.61
N ALA A 68 -7.77 4.30 1.67
CA ALA A 68 -7.22 5.00 0.50
C ALA A 68 -5.95 4.31 -0.07
N THR A 69 -5.17 3.62 0.77
CA THR A 69 -4.05 2.77 0.33
C THR A 69 -4.52 1.63 -0.56
N ARG A 70 -5.66 0.99 -0.26
CA ARG A 70 -6.24 -0.06 -1.08
C ARG A 70 -6.66 0.48 -2.45
N GLU A 71 -7.35 1.62 -2.47
CA GLU A 71 -7.73 2.27 -3.73
C GLU A 71 -6.50 2.60 -4.62
N ARG A 72 -5.40 3.03 -4.00
CA ARG A 72 -4.13 3.26 -4.71
C ARG A 72 -3.53 1.98 -5.29
N ILE A 73 -3.53 0.90 -4.52
CA ILE A 73 -3.07 -0.42 -4.98
C ILE A 73 -3.93 -0.88 -6.16
N ASP A 74 -5.25 -0.76 -6.06
CA ASP A 74 -6.17 -1.16 -7.12
C ASP A 74 -5.94 -0.33 -8.41
N ARG A 75 -5.73 0.99 -8.28
CA ARG A 75 -5.36 1.85 -9.42
C ARG A 75 -4.03 1.46 -10.03
N TYR A 76 -3.01 1.20 -9.22
CA TYR A 76 -1.69 0.75 -9.68
C TYR A 76 -1.82 -0.56 -10.47
N CYS A 77 -2.52 -1.54 -9.92
CA CYS A 77 -2.75 -2.83 -10.57
C CYS A 77 -3.48 -2.65 -11.91
N ARG A 78 -4.56 -1.85 -11.94
CA ARG A 78 -5.32 -1.56 -13.16
C ARG A 78 -4.48 -0.84 -14.22
N GLN A 79 -3.67 0.14 -13.82
CA GLN A 79 -2.81 0.91 -14.72
C GLN A 79 -1.81 0.03 -15.46
N TYR A 80 -1.30 -1.02 -14.81
CA TYR A 80 -0.28 -1.91 -15.36
C TYR A 80 -0.80 -3.28 -15.78
N GLY A 81 -2.13 -3.49 -15.80
CA GLY A 81 -2.74 -4.76 -16.20
C GLY A 81 -2.40 -5.94 -15.27
N ILE A 82 -2.13 -5.64 -13.99
CA ILE A 82 -1.79 -6.64 -12.97
C ILE A 82 -3.09 -7.10 -12.33
N GLU A 83 -3.32 -8.41 -12.34
CA GLU A 83 -4.44 -9.05 -11.65
C GLU A 83 -3.92 -9.92 -10.49
N PRO A 84 -3.77 -9.37 -9.27
CA PRO A 84 -3.29 -10.14 -8.12
C PRO A 84 -4.39 -10.99 -7.51
N GLN A 85 -4.02 -12.13 -6.92
CA GLN A 85 -4.97 -13.02 -6.27
C GLN A 85 -5.22 -12.60 -4.82
N VAL A 86 -6.19 -11.73 -4.56
CA VAL A 86 -6.54 -11.32 -3.19
C VAL A 86 -7.27 -12.47 -2.47
N ARG A 87 -6.58 -13.13 -1.54
CA ARG A 87 -7.10 -14.27 -0.76
C ARG A 87 -7.72 -13.86 0.57
N MET A 88 -7.33 -12.70 1.08
CA MET A 88 -7.84 -12.18 2.35
C MET A 88 -7.81 -10.66 2.38
N GLU A 89 -8.73 -10.08 3.15
CA GLU A 89 -8.73 -8.66 3.46
C GLU A 89 -8.68 -8.44 4.97
N ALA A 90 -8.05 -7.36 5.41
CA ALA A 90 -7.99 -6.96 6.81
C ALA A 90 -8.20 -5.46 6.96
N ASN A 91 -8.69 -5.04 8.12
CA ASN A 91 -8.99 -3.64 8.44
C ASN A 91 -7.88 -2.97 9.27
N SER A 92 -6.67 -3.51 9.27
CA SER A 92 -5.50 -2.87 9.90
C SER A 92 -4.18 -3.38 9.32
N ILE A 93 -3.20 -2.49 9.22
CA ILE A 93 -1.84 -2.84 8.76
C ILE A 93 -1.20 -3.87 9.72
N SER A 94 -1.42 -3.75 11.03
CA SER A 94 -0.87 -4.69 12.01
C SER A 94 -1.39 -6.12 11.83
N ALA A 95 -2.69 -6.28 11.53
CA ALA A 95 -3.26 -7.59 11.21
C ALA A 95 -2.64 -8.16 9.92
N VAL A 96 -2.49 -7.31 8.89
CA VAL A 96 -1.85 -7.70 7.63
C VAL A 96 -0.43 -8.24 7.87
N LEU A 97 0.39 -7.47 8.60
CA LEU A 97 1.77 -7.86 8.91
C LEU A 97 1.84 -9.14 9.76
N THR A 98 0.91 -9.32 10.70
CA THR A 98 0.85 -10.53 11.55
C THR A 98 0.58 -11.78 10.73
N VAL A 99 -0.31 -11.70 9.73
CA VAL A 99 -0.65 -12.83 8.86
C VAL A 99 0.54 -13.20 7.96
N ILE A 100 1.20 -12.21 7.36
CA ILE A 100 2.32 -12.43 6.44
C ILE A 100 3.50 -13.11 7.13
N GLN A 101 3.69 -12.89 8.43
CA GLN A 101 4.74 -13.58 9.18
C GLN A 101 4.46 -15.08 9.38
N ARG A 102 3.21 -15.53 9.23
CA ARG A 102 2.78 -16.90 9.57
C ARG A 102 2.23 -17.69 8.38
N THR A 103 2.17 -17.07 7.20
CA THR A 103 1.56 -17.64 5.99
C THR A 103 2.45 -17.35 4.79
N PRO A 104 2.26 -18.06 3.67
CA PRO A 104 2.91 -17.71 2.40
C PRO A 104 2.21 -16.55 1.68
N LEU A 105 1.29 -15.82 2.33
CA LEU A 105 0.67 -14.65 1.72
C LEU A 105 1.64 -13.47 1.70
N SER A 106 1.45 -12.58 0.74
CA SER A 106 2.20 -11.32 0.59
C SER A 106 1.24 -10.12 0.59
N THR A 107 1.77 -8.90 0.71
CA THR A 107 0.95 -7.67 0.58
C THR A 107 1.70 -6.57 -0.15
N LEU A 108 0.97 -5.52 -0.52
CA LEU A 108 1.53 -4.29 -1.05
C LEU A 108 1.33 -3.18 -0.02
N LEU A 109 2.43 -2.57 0.42
CA LEU A 109 2.40 -1.44 1.35
C LEU A 109 3.53 -0.44 1.01
N PRO A 110 3.38 0.84 1.38
CA PRO A 110 4.50 1.76 1.43
C PRO A 110 5.54 1.28 2.45
N PRO A 111 6.86 1.30 2.13
CA PRO A 111 7.92 0.99 3.06
C PRO A 111 7.81 1.79 4.36
N PRO A 112 8.09 1.18 5.52
CA PRO A 112 8.07 1.89 6.78
C PRO A 112 9.25 2.87 6.79
N LEU A 113 9.10 3.95 7.56
CA LEU A 113 10.18 4.91 7.75
C LEU A 113 11.38 4.30 8.51
N SER A 114 11.20 3.18 9.21
CA SER A 114 12.23 2.47 9.99
C SER A 114 11.98 0.95 10.09
N GLY A 115 13.07 0.18 10.23
CA GLY A 115 13.16 -1.27 10.06
C GLY A 115 12.09 -2.14 10.72
N SER A 116 11.63 -3.15 9.97
CA SER A 116 10.62 -4.14 10.35
C SER A 116 11.19 -5.56 10.18
N ALA A 117 10.65 -6.53 10.92
CA ALA A 117 10.98 -7.96 10.78
C ALA A 117 10.51 -8.57 9.45
N THR A 118 9.82 -7.78 8.62
CA THR A 118 9.27 -8.16 7.32
C THR A 118 10.17 -7.67 6.18
N ILE A 119 10.21 -8.41 5.08
CA ILE A 119 11.07 -8.10 3.94
C ILE A 119 10.28 -7.25 2.94
N TRP A 120 10.90 -6.15 2.49
CA TRP A 120 10.31 -5.17 1.59
C TRP A 120 11.03 -5.24 0.25
N LEU A 121 10.32 -5.67 -0.78
CA LEU A 121 10.82 -5.87 -2.13
C LEU A 121 10.28 -4.74 -3.01
N PRO A 122 11.12 -3.79 -3.45
CA PRO A 122 10.69 -2.77 -4.40
C PRO A 122 10.17 -3.41 -5.69
N LEU A 123 9.25 -2.73 -6.37
CA LEU A 123 8.73 -3.15 -7.67
C LEU A 123 9.58 -2.57 -8.80
N SER A 124 9.89 -3.35 -9.86
CA SER A 124 10.47 -2.85 -11.12
C SER A 124 9.48 -2.36 -12.13
#